data_AF-A0A3N4N2M7-F1
#
_entry.id   AF-A0A3N4N2M7-F1
#
_cell.length_a   1.000
_cell.length_b   1.000
_cell.length_c   1.000
_cell.angle_alpha   90.00
_cell.angle_beta   90.00
_cell.angle_gamma   90.00
#
_symmetry.space_group_name_H-M   'P 1'
#
loop_
_entity.id
_entity.type
_entity.pdbx_description
1 polymer ?
#
loop_
_entity_poly.entity_id
_entity_poly.type
_entity_poly.pdbx_seq_one_letter_code
_entity_poly.pdbx_strand_id
1 'polypeptide(L)'
;MKPDSNNTADYLIRAKITQPDGNQPQIEKQIPIPPKSSPNHYPFDDMEIGDSFFVPCRPGEPKNTCRKRLQGAFQRWRESRNSTLSHTTRQATKDGITGIRLWIIEK
;
A
#
# COMPACT_ATOMS: atom_id res chain seq x y z
N MET A 1 12.15 -51.09 -5.79
CA MET A 1 11.88 -50.20 -6.95
C MET A 1 13.09 -49.29 -7.08
N LYS A 2 14.01 -49.60 -8.00
CA LYS A 2 15.25 -48.82 -8.19
C LYS A 2 14.95 -47.68 -9.17
N PRO A 3 15.38 -46.44 -8.93
CA PRO A 3 15.20 -45.37 -9.91
C PRO A 3 16.09 -45.62 -11.13
N ASP A 4 15.50 -45.48 -12.32
CA ASP A 4 16.16 -45.68 -13.62
C ASP A 4 17.30 -44.68 -13.84
N SER A 5 18.47 -45.22 -14.21
CA SER A 5 19.74 -44.52 -14.39
C SER A 5 19.90 -43.76 -15.72
N ASN A 6 18.80 -43.31 -16.33
CA ASN A 6 18.82 -42.70 -17.66
C ASN A 6 18.36 -41.24 -17.69
N ASN A 7 18.72 -40.43 -16.68
CA ASN A 7 18.42 -39.00 -16.77
C ASN A 7 19.43 -38.02 -16.18
N THR A 8 20.72 -38.37 -16.18
CA THR A 8 21.78 -37.44 -15.76
C THR A 8 22.07 -36.39 -16.83
N ALA A 9 21.89 -36.73 -18.12
CA ALA A 9 22.17 -35.83 -19.24
C ALA A 9 21.18 -34.65 -19.31
N ASP A 10 19.88 -34.88 -19.08
CA ASP A 10 18.85 -33.83 -19.14
C ASP A 10 18.97 -32.84 -17.97
N TYR A 11 19.45 -33.31 -16.81
CA TYR A 11 19.77 -32.46 -15.65
C TYR A 11 20.95 -31.52 -15.94
N LEU A 12 21.98 -32.01 -16.65
CA LEU A 12 23.14 -31.21 -17.03
C LEU A 12 22.86 -30.24 -18.19
N ILE A 13 21.88 -30.54 -19.05
CA ILE A 13 21.45 -29.63 -20.12
C ILE A 13 20.65 -28.46 -19.55
N ARG A 14 19.75 -28.70 -18.58
CA ARG A 14 18.99 -27.62 -17.91
C ARG A 14 19.90 -26.67 -17.11
N ALA A 15 20.91 -27.19 -16.43
CA ALA A 15 21.85 -26.37 -15.65
C ALA A 15 22.76 -25.47 -16.52
N LYS A 16 22.91 -25.74 -17.82
CA LYS A 16 23.73 -24.95 -18.74
C LYS A 16 22.98 -23.85 -19.49
N ILE A 17 21.64 -23.80 -19.42
CA ILE A 17 20.81 -22.83 -20.17
C ILE A 17 20.36 -21.65 -19.31
N THR A 18 20.47 -21.72 -17.98
CA THR A 18 20.22 -20.57 -17.11
C THR A 18 21.42 -19.63 -17.12
N GLN A 19 21.62 -18.91 -18.22
CA GLN A 19 22.34 -17.64 -18.15
C GLN A 19 21.55 -16.74 -17.20
N PRO A 20 22.18 -16.06 -16.22
CA PRO A 20 21.48 -15.05 -15.45
C PRO A 20 21.02 -13.98 -16.45
N ASP A 21 19.71 -13.92 -16.66
CA ASP A 21 19.10 -12.75 -17.24
C ASP A 21 19.62 -11.54 -16.44
N GLY A 22 20.15 -10.55 -17.14
CA GLY A 22 20.71 -9.32 -16.54
C GLY A 22 19.67 -8.45 -15.82
N ASN A 23 18.59 -9.05 -15.32
CA ASN A 23 17.44 -8.45 -14.69
C ASN A 23 17.33 -8.83 -13.20
N GLN A 24 18.40 -9.39 -12.61
CA GLN A 24 18.47 -9.61 -11.17
C GLN A 24 18.59 -8.25 -10.44
N PRO A 25 17.71 -7.96 -9.46
CA PRO A 25 17.79 -6.72 -8.70
C PRO A 25 19.11 -6.67 -7.92
N GLN A 26 19.91 -5.63 -8.17
CA GLN A 26 21.17 -5.39 -7.46
C GLN A 26 20.92 -4.55 -6.20
N ILE A 27 21.58 -4.90 -5.09
CA ILE A 27 21.49 -4.13 -3.84
C ILE A 27 22.55 -3.02 -3.87
N GLU A 28 22.10 -1.78 -3.96
CA GLU A 28 22.95 -0.60 -3.78
C GLU A 28 23.16 -0.32 -2.29
N LYS A 29 24.41 -0.07 -1.90
CA LYS A 29 24.79 0.27 -0.51
C LYS A 29 25.19 1.74 -0.45
N GLN A 30 25.05 2.35 0.74
CA GLN A 30 25.48 3.73 1.03
C GLN A 30 24.66 4.85 0.38
N ILE A 31 23.46 4.57 -0.14
CA ILE A 31 22.53 5.62 -0.57
C ILE A 31 21.93 6.32 0.68
N PRO A 32 22.03 7.66 0.78
CA PRO A 32 21.49 8.39 1.94
C PRO A 32 19.96 8.26 2.00
N ILE A 33 19.45 7.99 3.21
CA ILE A 33 18.01 7.88 3.45
C ILE A 33 17.39 9.27 3.33
N PRO A 34 16.36 9.49 2.48
CA PRO A 34 15.68 10.77 2.42
C PRO A 34 15.03 11.09 3.77
N PRO A 35 14.97 12.37 4.17
CA PRO A 35 14.32 12.75 5.42
C PRO A 35 12.87 12.25 5.42
N LYS A 36 12.41 11.77 6.58
CA LYS A 36 11.03 11.30 6.74
C LYS A 36 10.08 12.44 6.37
N SER A 37 9.16 12.20 5.44
CA SER A 37 8.09 13.16 5.16
C SER A 37 7.21 13.30 6.40
N SER A 38 6.76 14.53 6.66
CA SER A 38 5.87 14.82 7.78
C SER A 38 4.61 13.94 7.69
N PRO A 39 4.14 13.38 8.81
CA PRO A 39 2.92 12.59 8.80
C PRO A 39 1.75 13.44 8.28
N ASN A 40 0.91 12.85 7.42
CA ASN A 40 -0.37 13.47 7.06
C ASN A 40 -1.20 13.52 8.35
N HIS A 41 -1.44 14.72 8.88
CA HIS A 41 -2.28 14.93 10.05
C HIS A 41 -3.75 14.76 9.62
N TYR A 42 -4.32 13.62 9.94
CA TYR A 42 -5.76 13.39 9.88
C TYR A 42 -6.29 13.34 11.32
N PRO A 43 -7.51 13.83 11.59
CA PRO A 43 -8.03 13.98 12.94
C PRO A 43 -8.52 12.65 13.55
N PHE A 44 -7.92 11.51 13.20
CA PHE A 44 -8.43 10.18 13.58
C PHE A 44 -8.47 9.97 15.09
N ASP A 45 -7.51 10.54 15.84
CA ASP A 45 -7.44 10.42 17.30
C ASP A 45 -8.64 11.11 17.99
N ASP A 46 -9.28 12.09 17.33
CA ASP A 46 -10.39 12.88 17.89
C ASP A 46 -11.77 12.47 17.34
N MET A 47 -11.85 11.40 16.53
CA MET A 47 -13.09 10.97 15.89
C MET A 47 -13.80 9.85 16.64
N GLU A 48 -15.11 9.97 16.75
CA GLU A 48 -16.00 8.94 17.30
C GLU A 48 -16.85 8.27 16.22
N ILE A 49 -17.53 7.18 16.57
CA ILE A 49 -18.48 6.49 15.66
C ILE A 49 -19.55 7.49 15.21
N GLY A 50 -19.77 7.57 13.89
CA GLY A 50 -20.69 8.54 13.28
C GLY A 50 -20.02 9.81 12.78
N ASP A 51 -18.82 10.16 13.29
CA ASP A 51 -18.10 11.35 12.82
C ASP A 51 -17.61 11.20 11.39
N SER A 52 -17.50 12.34 10.71
CA SER A 52 -16.95 12.39 9.37
C SER A 52 -16.15 13.65 9.07
N PHE A 53 -15.13 13.48 8.25
CA PHE A 53 -14.36 14.60 7.72
C PHE A 53 -14.11 14.46 6.22
N PHE A 54 -13.89 15.59 5.57
CA PHE A 54 -13.66 15.68 4.13
C PHE A 54 -12.19 15.94 3.84
N VAL A 55 -11.64 15.19 2.89
CA VAL A 55 -10.27 15.37 2.40
C VAL A 55 -10.33 15.72 0.92
N PRO A 56 -9.87 16.92 0.52
CA PRO A 56 -9.76 17.26 -0.89
C PRO A 56 -8.73 16.37 -1.58
N CYS A 57 -9.00 16.01 -2.83
CA CYS A 57 -8.00 15.35 -3.66
C CYS A 57 -7.00 16.38 -4.19
N ARG A 58 -5.74 15.97 -4.36
CA ARG A 58 -4.71 16.87 -4.90
C ARG A 58 -5.04 17.21 -6.37
N PRO A 59 -4.63 18.38 -6.88
CA PRO A 59 -4.81 18.71 -8.30
C PRO A 59 -4.22 17.61 -9.19
N GLY A 60 -5.01 17.12 -10.16
CA GLY A 60 -4.61 16.02 -11.05
C GLY A 60 -4.55 14.62 -10.41
N GLU A 61 -4.84 14.47 -9.12
CA GLU A 61 -4.86 13.16 -8.44
C GLU A 61 -6.09 12.36 -8.87
N PRO A 62 -5.92 11.13 -9.41
CA PRO A 62 -7.05 10.26 -9.67
C PRO A 62 -7.83 9.98 -8.39
N LYS A 63 -9.16 9.96 -8.48
CA LYS A 63 -10.06 9.77 -7.33
C LYS A 63 -9.73 8.50 -6.52
N ASN A 64 -9.40 7.42 -7.20
CA ASN A 64 -9.00 6.15 -6.56
C ASN A 64 -7.69 6.28 -5.77
N THR A 65 -6.74 7.08 -6.24
CA THR A 65 -5.48 7.36 -5.55
C THR A 65 -5.73 8.15 -4.27
N CYS A 66 -6.54 9.20 -4.37
CA CYS A 66 -7.00 10.01 -3.23
C CYS A 66 -7.68 9.15 -2.15
N ARG A 67 -8.58 8.25 -2.56
CA ARG A 67 -9.24 7.29 -1.67
C ARG A 67 -8.23 6.34 -1.01
N LYS A 68 -7.36 5.68 -1.80
CA LYS A 68 -6.35 4.74 -1.29
C LYS A 68 -5.39 5.40 -0.30
N ARG A 69 -4.99 6.66 -0.55
CA ARG A 69 -4.16 7.46 0.35
C ARG A 69 -4.82 7.65 1.72
N LEU A 70 -6.10 8.02 1.72
CA LEU A 70 -6.86 8.21 2.96
C LEU A 70 -7.07 6.88 3.72
N GLN A 71 -7.48 5.82 3.01
CA GLN A 71 -7.69 4.50 3.59
C GLN A 71 -6.41 3.91 4.17
N GLY A 72 -5.28 4.02 3.46
CA GLY A 72 -3.99 3.56 3.96
C GLY A 72 -3.49 4.35 5.17
N ALA A 73 -3.84 5.64 5.26
CA ALA A 73 -3.54 6.43 6.45
C ALA A 73 -4.37 5.98 7.66
N PHE A 74 -5.68 5.77 7.47
CA PHE A 74 -6.56 5.26 8.52
C PHE A 74 -6.11 3.87 8.99
N GLN A 75 -5.75 2.98 8.06
CA GLN A 75 -5.29 1.63 8.39
C GLN A 75 -4.04 1.65 9.27
N ARG A 76 -3.01 2.43 8.88
CA ARG A 76 -1.78 2.56 9.67
C ARG A 76 -2.05 3.16 11.05
N TRP A 77 -2.90 4.18 11.11
CA TRP A 77 -3.33 4.76 12.38
C TRP A 77 -4.00 3.68 13.24
N ARG A 78 -4.99 2.98 12.71
CA ARG A 78 -5.73 1.93 13.41
C ARG A 78 -4.81 0.84 13.97
N GLU A 79 -3.89 0.34 13.15
CA GLU A 79 -2.90 -0.67 13.56
C GLU A 79 -2.00 -0.16 14.69
N SER A 80 -1.50 1.08 14.57
CA SER A 80 -0.61 1.65 15.58
C SER A 80 -1.27 1.92 16.94
N ARG A 81 -2.60 2.05 16.99
CA ARG A 81 -3.38 2.23 18.23
C ARG A 81 -4.08 0.95 18.68
N ASN A 82 -3.95 -0.16 17.94
CA ASN A 82 -4.74 -1.38 18.12
C ASN A 82 -6.26 -1.09 18.21
N SER A 83 -6.74 -0.14 17.41
CA SER A 83 -8.14 0.32 17.44
C SER A 83 -9.05 -0.67 16.70
N THR A 84 -10.26 -0.87 17.23
CA THR A 84 -11.31 -1.71 16.62
C THR A 84 -12.19 -0.96 15.64
N LEU A 85 -12.01 0.37 15.52
CA LEU A 85 -12.84 1.22 14.69
C LEU A 85 -12.77 0.83 13.21
N SER A 86 -13.93 0.87 12.56
CA SER A 86 -14.06 0.67 11.11
C SER A 86 -14.37 2.01 10.43
N HIS A 87 -14.27 2.03 9.11
CA HIS A 87 -14.53 3.24 8.34
C HIS A 87 -15.26 2.93 7.03
N THR A 88 -15.99 3.91 6.52
CA THR A 88 -16.50 3.92 5.15
C THR A 88 -16.08 5.21 4.45
N THR A 89 -15.89 5.14 3.14
CA THR A 89 -15.52 6.31 2.33
C THR A 89 -16.49 6.52 1.18
N ARG A 90 -16.74 7.77 0.83
CA ARG A 90 -17.52 8.17 -0.36
C ARG A 90 -16.85 9.36 -1.03
N GLN A 91 -17.00 9.45 -2.33
CA GLN A 91 -16.64 10.68 -3.04
C GLN A 91 -17.64 11.77 -2.66
N ALA A 92 -17.14 12.97 -2.40
CA ALA A 92 -17.96 14.15 -2.15
C ALA A 92 -17.37 15.35 -2.90
N THR A 93 -18.22 16.33 -3.20
CA THR A 93 -17.80 17.63 -3.71
C THR A 93 -18.24 18.68 -2.69
N LYS A 94 -17.31 19.51 -2.24
CA LYS A 94 -17.58 20.61 -1.30
C LYS A 94 -16.95 21.86 -1.88
N ASP A 95 -17.76 22.91 -2.07
CA ASP A 95 -17.31 24.21 -2.59
C ASP A 95 -16.56 24.10 -3.94
N GLY A 96 -17.03 23.22 -4.83
CA GLY A 96 -16.42 22.95 -6.14
C GLY A 96 -15.17 22.04 -6.09
N ILE A 97 -14.69 21.66 -4.91
CA ILE A 97 -13.53 20.80 -4.74
C ILE A 97 -13.97 19.34 -4.61
N THR A 98 -13.44 18.48 -5.48
CA THR A 98 -13.66 17.03 -5.40
C THR A 98 -12.74 16.42 -4.34
N GLY A 99 -13.31 15.58 -3.48
CA GLY A 99 -12.58 14.90 -2.42
C GLY A 99 -13.22 13.58 -2.00
N ILE A 100 -12.69 13.03 -0.92
CA ILE A 100 -13.20 11.83 -0.27
C ILE A 100 -13.64 12.23 1.13
N ARG A 101 -14.87 11.87 1.49
CA ARG A 101 -15.35 11.92 2.87
C ARG A 101 -15.19 10.54 3.50
N LEU A 102 -14.68 10.52 4.72
CA LEU A 102 -14.54 9.32 5.54
C LEU A 102 -15.45 9.45 6.75
N TRP A 103 -16.14 8.37 7.09
CA TRP A 103 -16.91 8.22 8.32
C TRP A 103 -16.33 7.09 9.16
N ILE A 104 -16.35 7.25 10.48
CA ILE A 104 -16.15 6.13 11.40
C ILE A 104 -17.48 5.40 11.56
N ILE A 105 -17.43 4.07 11.48
CA ILE A 105 -18.59 3.21 11.61
C ILE A 105 -18.30 2.07 12.57
N GLU A 106 -19.37 1.47 13.09
CA GLU A 106 -19.29 0.16 13.73
C GLU A 106 -18.84 -0.90 12.73
N LYS A 107 -18.25 -1.97 13.26
CA LYS A 107 -17.71 -3.08 12.47
C LYS A 107 -18.81 -4.02 11.98
#